data_AF-A0AAX6LDK6-F1
#
_entry.id   AF-A0AAX6LDK6-F1
#
_cell.length_a   1.000
_cell.length_b   1.000
_cell.length_c   1.000
_cell.angle_alpha   90.00
_cell.angle_beta   90.00
_cell.angle_gamma   90.00
#
_symmetry.space_group_name_H-M   'P 1'
#
loop_
_entity.id
_entity.type
_entity.pdbx_description
1 polymer ?
#
loop_
_entity_poly.entity_id
_entity_poly.type
_entity_poly.pdbx_seq_one_letter_code
_entity_poly.pdbx_strand_id
1 'polypeptide(L)'
;MKKIRDERLILQNFKNIRTTLLVENSVILLLLLWQDWQKSDLLHAFTYDNPLFLVLMIAVFTMIVLSLNVSTPIEDKPKRSWRYLGVSALIELVGFSVGFYLLTAGHHPFISLLAGVVLTAITSGIMLYSNHLRSRDEQ
;
A
#
# COMPACT_ATOMS: atom_id res chain seq x y z
N MET A 1 -22.90 -13.80 -10.16
CA MET A 1 -21.52 -14.34 -10.20
C MET A 1 -21.37 -15.35 -9.06
N LYS A 2 -20.96 -16.58 -9.34
CA LYS A 2 -20.83 -17.65 -8.33
C LYS A 2 -19.61 -17.31 -7.46
N LYS A 3 -19.83 -17.05 -6.17
CA LYS A 3 -18.76 -16.72 -5.21
C LYS A 3 -17.75 -17.87 -5.20
N ILE A 4 -16.50 -17.61 -5.58
CA ILE A 4 -15.44 -18.62 -5.58
C ILE A 4 -15.26 -19.04 -4.11
N ARG A 5 -15.64 -20.27 -3.79
CA ARG A 5 -15.64 -20.82 -2.42
C ARG A 5 -14.38 -21.62 -2.12
N ASP A 6 -13.46 -21.70 -3.07
CA ASP A 6 -12.25 -22.50 -2.96
C ASP A 6 -11.09 -21.61 -2.49
N GLU A 7 -10.65 -21.82 -1.25
CA GLU A 7 -9.60 -21.03 -0.59
C GLU A 7 -8.29 -21.07 -1.37
N ARG A 8 -8.03 -22.18 -2.07
CA ARG A 8 -6.85 -22.37 -2.92
C ARG A 8 -6.80 -21.39 -4.08
N LEU A 9 -7.96 -21.09 -4.69
CA LEU A 9 -8.07 -20.12 -5.80
C LEU A 9 -7.88 -18.68 -5.31
N ILE A 10 -8.33 -18.37 -4.09
CA ILE A 10 -8.11 -17.05 -3.47
C ILE A 10 -6.62 -16.84 -3.18
N LEU A 11 -5.97 -17.84 -2.57
CA LEU A 11 -4.53 -17.80 -2.31
C LEU A 11 -3.71 -17.67 -3.59
N GLN A 12 -4.12 -18.35 -4.66
CA GLN A 12 -3.47 -18.23 -5.96
C GLN A 12 -3.65 -16.83 -6.57
N ASN A 13 -4.83 -16.24 -6.47
CA ASN A 13 -5.05 -14.86 -6.93
C ASN A 13 -4.18 -13.85 -6.17
N PHE A 14 -4.03 -13.97 -4.85
CA PHE A 14 -3.12 -13.10 -4.10
C PHE A 14 -1.67 -13.27 -4.51
N LYS A 15 -1.21 -14.50 -4.77
CA LYS A 15 0.12 -14.75 -5.32
C LYS A 15 0.29 -14.10 -6.69
N ASN A 16 -0.71 -14.21 -7.57
CA ASN A 16 -0.67 -13.59 -8.89
C ASN A 16 -0.61 -12.06 -8.79
N ILE A 17 -1.43 -11.44 -7.95
CA ILE A 17 -1.40 -9.98 -7.70
C ILE A 17 -0.01 -9.55 -7.20
N ARG A 18 0.58 -10.30 -6.26
CA ARG A 18 1.93 -10.01 -5.75
C ARG A 18 2.98 -10.10 -6.85
N THR A 19 2.90 -11.10 -7.72
CA THR A 19 3.80 -11.24 -8.87
C THR A 19 3.62 -10.10 -9.85
N THR A 20 2.38 -9.68 -10.16
CA THR A 20 2.11 -8.54 -11.03
C THR A 20 2.69 -7.25 -10.48
N LEU A 21 2.54 -6.98 -9.18
CA LEU A 21 3.15 -5.81 -8.52
C LEU A 21 4.69 -5.84 -8.59
N LEU A 22 5.29 -7.02 -8.42
CA LEU A 22 6.74 -7.18 -8.54
C LEU A 22 7.22 -6.88 -9.97
N VAL A 23 6.50 -7.37 -10.97
CA VAL A 23 6.79 -7.09 -12.39
C VAL A 23 6.64 -5.60 -12.69
N GLU A 24 5.56 -4.96 -12.23
CA GLU A 24 5.32 -3.52 -12.43
C GLU A 24 6.44 -2.68 -11.80
N ASN A 25 6.81 -2.97 -10.56
CA ASN A 25 7.95 -2.31 -9.88
C ASN A 25 9.27 -2.49 -10.65
N SER A 26 9.49 -3.69 -11.20
CA SER A 26 10.70 -3.98 -11.98
C SER A 26 10.73 -3.18 -13.29
N VAL A 27 9.60 -3.05 -13.97
CA VAL A 27 9.48 -2.25 -15.20
C VAL A 27 9.72 -0.76 -14.91
N ILE A 28 9.13 -0.22 -13.85
CA ILE A 28 9.34 1.19 -13.45
C ILE A 28 10.81 1.43 -13.13
N LEU A 29 11.46 0.49 -12.45
CA LEU A 29 12.90 0.56 -12.14
C LEU A 29 13.75 0.55 -13.42
N LEU A 30 13.42 -0.31 -14.39
CA LEU A 30 14.09 -0.33 -15.69
C LEU A 30 13.89 0.98 -16.48
N LEU A 31 12.69 1.57 -16.43
CA LEU A 31 12.42 2.86 -17.08
C LEU A 31 13.22 4.01 -16.43
N LEU A 32 13.37 4.00 -15.11
CA LEU A 32 14.21 4.97 -14.40
C LEU A 32 15.69 4.82 -14.77
N LEU A 33 16.21 3.59 -14.83
CA LEU A 33 17.58 3.31 -15.28
C LEU A 33 17.80 3.70 -16.75
N TRP A 34 16.79 3.49 -17.60
CA TRP A 34 16.85 3.94 -18.99
C TRP A 34 16.89 5.47 -19.10
N GLN A 35 16.07 6.16 -18.30
CA GLN A 35 16.04 7.62 -18.24
C GLN A 35 17.37 8.20 -17.76
N ASP A 36 17.99 7.54 -16.78
CA ASP A 36 19.34 7.86 -16.31
C ASP A 36 20.37 7.69 -17.43
N TRP A 37 20.38 6.54 -18.12
CA TRP A 37 21.29 6.28 -19.24
C TRP A 37 21.19 7.35 -20.34
N GLN A 38 20.00 7.90 -20.58
CA GLN A 38 19.76 8.86 -21.64
C GLN A 38 20.09 10.31 -21.27
N LYS A 39 20.05 10.66 -19.97
CA LYS A 39 20.28 12.03 -19.49
C LYS A 39 21.54 12.21 -18.65
N SER A 40 22.24 11.11 -18.31
CA SER A 40 23.45 11.08 -17.48
C SER A 40 23.30 11.84 -16.16
N ASP A 41 22.10 11.84 -15.58
CA ASP A 41 21.80 12.55 -14.34
C ASP A 41 21.04 11.64 -13.37
N LEU A 42 21.83 10.80 -12.69
CA LEU A 42 21.38 9.87 -11.66
C LEU A 42 20.57 10.57 -10.56
N LEU A 43 20.92 11.82 -10.25
CA LEU A 43 20.29 12.59 -9.18
C LEU A 43 18.92 13.12 -9.58
N HIS A 44 18.68 13.38 -10.86
CA HIS A 44 17.34 13.73 -11.37
C HIS A 44 16.44 12.51 -11.54
N ALA A 45 17.00 11.36 -11.95
CA ALA A 45 16.21 10.15 -12.16
C ALA A 45 15.62 9.62 -10.84
N PHE A 46 16.42 9.61 -9.77
CA PHE A 46 16.05 9.15 -8.43
C PHE A 46 15.63 10.28 -7.48
N THR A 47 14.97 11.29 -8.03
CA THR A 47 14.48 12.45 -7.27
C THR A 47 12.96 12.38 -7.11
N TYR A 48 12.44 12.92 -6.02
CA TYR A 48 10.99 12.97 -5.76
C TYR A 48 10.22 13.92 -6.68
N ASP A 49 10.91 14.76 -7.46
CA ASP A 49 10.31 15.50 -8.59
C ASP A 49 9.99 14.58 -9.77
N ASN A 50 10.63 13.40 -9.86
CA ASN A 50 10.33 12.45 -10.92
C ASN A 50 9.07 11.65 -10.56
N PRO A 51 7.95 11.81 -11.28
CA PRO A 51 6.71 11.11 -10.98
C PRO A 51 6.88 9.59 -11.07
N LEU A 52 7.79 9.07 -11.93
CA LEU A 52 8.06 7.63 -12.02
C LEU A 52 8.67 7.08 -10.73
N PHE A 53 9.62 7.81 -10.15
CA PHE A 53 10.27 7.41 -8.89
C PHE A 53 9.27 7.45 -7.73
N LEU A 54 8.39 8.44 -7.72
CA LEU A 54 7.34 8.53 -6.70
C LEU A 54 6.35 7.37 -6.79
N VAL A 55 5.93 6.99 -8.00
CA VAL A 55 5.07 5.82 -8.23
C VAL A 55 5.79 4.53 -7.79
N LEU A 56 7.08 4.39 -8.10
CA LEU A 56 7.90 3.26 -7.63
C LEU A 56 7.86 3.17 -6.10
N MET A 57 8.06 4.29 -5.40
CA MET A 57 8.06 4.32 -3.94
C MET A 57 6.70 3.91 -3.35
N ILE A 58 5.60 4.44 -3.89
CA ILE A 58 4.24 4.06 -3.45
C ILE A 58 4.00 2.56 -3.68
N ALA A 59 4.39 2.05 -4.84
CA ALA A 59 4.17 0.67 -5.22
C ALA A 59 5.04 -0.31 -4.40
N VAL A 60 6.29 0.06 -4.08
CA VAL A 60 7.17 -0.69 -3.18
C VAL A 60 6.62 -0.69 -1.75
N PHE A 61 6.20 0.46 -1.22
CA PHE A 61 5.57 0.52 0.11
C PHE A 61 4.30 -0.31 0.18
N THR A 62 3.46 -0.24 -0.85
CA THR A 62 2.25 -1.07 -0.98
C THR A 62 2.62 -2.56 -1.00
N MET A 63 3.63 -2.94 -1.77
CA MET A 63 4.10 -4.32 -1.84
C MET A 63 4.66 -4.82 -0.50
N ILE A 64 5.37 -3.98 0.26
CA ILE A 64 5.84 -4.31 1.61
C ILE A 64 4.64 -4.55 2.53
N VAL A 65 3.68 -3.62 2.57
CA VAL A 65 2.46 -3.74 3.38
C VAL A 65 1.68 -5.01 3.05
N LEU A 66 1.51 -5.34 1.76
CA LEU A 66 0.85 -6.57 1.32
C LEU A 66 1.68 -7.83 1.58
N SER A 67 3.01 -7.71 1.67
CA SER A 67 3.92 -8.82 1.96
C SER A 67 4.07 -9.10 3.45
N LEU A 68 3.70 -8.15 4.31
CA LEU A 68 3.58 -8.41 5.74
C LEU A 68 2.48 -9.45 5.91
N ASN A 69 2.87 -10.64 6.36
CA ASN A 69 1.95 -11.72 6.66
C ASN A 69 0.94 -11.21 7.68
N VAL A 70 -0.31 -11.03 7.26
CA VAL A 70 -1.45 -10.92 8.18
C VAL A 70 -1.75 -12.32 8.71
N SER A 71 -0.73 -12.99 9.25
CA SER A 71 -0.88 -14.18 10.08
C SER A 71 -1.21 -13.73 11.50
N THR A 72 -2.24 -12.90 11.65
CA THR A 72 -2.88 -12.75 12.95
C THR A 72 -4.04 -13.75 12.99
N PRO A 73 -4.17 -14.60 14.02
CA PRO A 73 -5.33 -15.45 14.18
C PRO A 73 -6.58 -14.56 14.20
N ILE A 74 -7.34 -14.58 13.10
CA ILE A 74 -8.59 -13.82 12.92
C ILE A 74 -9.71 -14.45 13.77
N GLU A 75 -9.54 -15.72 14.18
CA GLU A 75 -10.56 -16.52 14.84
C GLU A 75 -10.82 -16.15 16.32
N ASP A 76 -9.92 -15.44 17.02
CA ASP A 76 -10.03 -15.23 18.47
C ASP A 76 -10.15 -13.75 18.93
N LYS A 77 -10.48 -12.82 18.03
CA LYS A 77 -10.51 -11.37 18.40
C LYS A 77 -11.88 -10.74 18.22
N PRO A 78 -12.41 -10.04 19.26
CA PRO A 78 -13.68 -9.34 19.14
C PRO A 78 -13.62 -8.23 18.07
N LYS A 79 -14.80 -7.89 17.54
CA LYS A 79 -14.96 -6.80 16.56
C LYS A 79 -14.49 -5.48 17.17
N ARG A 80 -13.62 -4.76 16.44
CA ARG A 80 -13.23 -3.40 16.79
C ARG A 80 -14.36 -2.43 16.49
N SER A 81 -14.53 -1.42 17.35
CA SER A 81 -15.54 -0.39 17.14
C SER A 81 -15.23 0.45 15.90
N TRP A 82 -16.27 0.92 15.22
CA TRP A 82 -16.14 1.83 14.07
C TRP A 82 -15.38 3.11 14.41
N ARG A 83 -15.51 3.60 15.66
CA ARG A 83 -14.77 4.77 16.13
C ARG A 83 -13.27 4.50 16.20
N TYR A 84 -12.86 3.32 16.67
CA TYR A 84 -11.45 2.94 16.71
C TYR A 84 -10.87 2.83 15.30
N LEU A 85 -11.60 2.25 14.34
CA LEU A 85 -11.17 2.15 12.95
C LEU A 85 -11.06 3.52 12.26
N GLY A 86 -11.98 4.44 12.56
CA GLY A 86 -11.91 5.81 12.04
C GLY A 86 -10.72 6.59 12.61
N VAL A 87 -10.45 6.46 13.92
CA VAL A 87 -9.29 7.10 14.56
C VAL A 87 -7.98 6.48 14.06
N SER A 88 -7.90 5.16 13.90
CA SER A 88 -6.69 4.52 13.36
C SER A 88 -6.43 4.96 11.92
N ALA A 89 -7.46 5.04 11.07
CA ALA A 89 -7.33 5.54 9.71
C ALA A 89 -6.87 7.01 9.67
N LEU A 90 -7.36 7.86 10.57
CA LEU A 90 -6.94 9.25 10.65
C LEU A 90 -5.47 9.38 11.08
N ILE A 91 -5.03 8.57 12.05
CA ILE A 91 -3.63 8.53 12.49
C ILE A 91 -2.73 8.03 11.36
N GLU A 92 -3.14 6.98 10.65
CA GLU A 92 -2.42 6.46 9.48
C GLU A 92 -2.32 7.51 8.37
N LEU A 93 -3.40 8.26 8.10
CA LEU A 93 -3.40 9.34 7.10
C LEU A 93 -2.37 10.41 7.44
N VAL A 94 -2.42 10.93 8.66
CA VAL A 94 -1.47 11.95 9.09
C VAL A 94 -0.04 11.39 9.07
N GLY A 95 0.16 10.16 9.56
CA GLY A 95 1.46 9.49 9.58
C GLY A 95 2.06 9.31 8.19
N PHE A 96 1.29 8.76 7.24
CA PHE A 96 1.78 8.57 5.87
C PHE A 96 1.96 9.90 5.14
N SER A 97 1.01 10.85 5.24
CA SER A 97 1.14 12.15 4.60
C SER A 97 2.35 12.94 5.12
N VAL A 98 2.61 12.93 6.43
CA VAL A 98 3.82 13.55 7.01
C VAL A 98 5.08 12.79 6.61
N GLY A 99 5.04 11.44 6.60
CA GLY A 99 6.15 10.62 6.16
C GLY A 99 6.58 10.94 4.72
N PHE A 100 5.64 10.99 3.79
CA PHE A 100 5.92 11.39 2.40
C PHE A 100 6.32 12.87 2.29
N TYR A 101 5.76 13.75 3.12
CA TYR A 101 6.17 15.16 3.13
C TYR A 101 7.63 15.34 3.54
N LEU A 102 8.09 14.57 4.54
CA LEU A 102 9.50 14.56 4.93
C LEU A 102 10.39 13.91 3.85
N LEU A 103 9.93 12.84 3.21
CA LEU A 103 10.66 12.18 2.12
C LEU A 103 10.84 13.10 0.91
N THR A 104 9.83 13.90 0.57
CA THR A 104 9.92 14.89 -0.53
C THR A 104 10.63 16.20 -0.12
N ALA A 105 11.27 16.24 1.06
CA ALA A 105 11.92 17.42 1.64
C ALA A 105 11.04 18.68 1.65
N GLY A 106 9.71 18.51 1.69
CA GLY A 106 8.75 19.61 1.68
C GLY A 106 8.51 20.29 0.34
N HIS A 107 9.10 19.80 -0.77
CA HIS A 107 8.92 20.42 -2.08
C HIS A 107 7.52 20.21 -2.68
N HIS A 108 6.86 19.08 -2.36
CA HIS A 108 5.58 18.70 -2.97
C HIS A 108 4.51 18.30 -1.95
N PRO A 109 3.83 19.27 -1.31
CA PRO A 109 2.82 18.99 -0.29
C PRO A 109 1.61 18.24 -0.86
N PHE A 110 1.19 18.56 -2.08
CA PHE A 110 0.05 17.90 -2.73
C PHE A 110 0.32 16.43 -3.03
N ILE A 111 1.52 16.11 -3.54
CA ILE A 111 1.87 14.73 -3.89
C ILE A 111 2.02 13.88 -2.62
N SER A 112 2.59 14.47 -1.57
CA SER A 112 2.72 13.83 -0.26
C SER A 112 1.37 13.51 0.38
N LEU A 113 0.41 14.45 0.27
CA LEU A 113 -0.96 14.23 0.73
C LEU A 113 -1.63 13.11 -0.08
N LEU A 114 -1.51 13.13 -1.42
CA LEU A 114 -2.08 12.12 -2.29
C LEU A 114 -1.52 10.72 -1.98
N ALA A 115 -0.21 10.58 -1.82
CA ALA A 115 0.43 9.32 -1.45
C ALA A 115 -0.07 8.80 -0.09
N GLY A 116 -0.21 9.69 0.89
CA GLY A 116 -0.78 9.35 2.19
C GLY A 116 -2.22 8.85 2.11
N VAL A 117 -3.08 9.56 1.36
CA VAL A 117 -4.48 9.15 1.15
C VAL A 117 -4.57 7.76 0.51
N VAL A 118 -3.76 7.49 -0.52
CA VAL A 118 -3.75 6.21 -1.22
C VAL A 118 -3.36 5.07 -0.27
N LEU A 119 -2.27 5.25 0.51
CA LEU A 119 -1.83 4.21 1.44
C LEU A 119 -2.82 3.99 2.58
N THR A 120 -3.38 5.04 3.15
CA THR A 120 -4.42 4.92 4.18
C THR A 120 -5.67 4.21 3.65
N ALA A 121 -6.08 4.49 2.42
CA ALA A 121 -7.22 3.80 1.82
C ALA A 121 -6.97 2.29 1.72
N ILE A 122 -5.74 1.90 1.36
CA ILE A 122 -5.33 0.49 1.29
C ILE A 122 -5.30 -0.14 2.69
N THR A 123 -4.59 0.45 3.66
CA THR A 123 -4.45 -0.10 5.01
C THR A 123 -5.77 -0.14 5.78
N SER A 124 -6.53 0.95 5.72
CA SER A 124 -7.86 1.04 6.33
C SER A 124 -8.85 0.09 5.66
N GLY A 125 -8.78 -0.06 4.33
CA GLY A 125 -9.57 -1.05 3.59
C GLY A 125 -9.29 -2.48 4.04
N ILE A 126 -8.02 -2.84 4.22
CA ILE A 126 -7.62 -4.16 4.76
C ILE A 126 -8.14 -4.33 6.19
N MET A 127 -8.02 -3.30 7.04
CA MET A 127 -8.51 -3.34 8.42
C MET A 127 -10.04 -3.48 8.48
N LEU A 128 -10.78 -2.77 7.63
CA LEU A 128 -12.24 -2.85 7.54
C LEU A 128 -12.69 -4.22 7.06
N TYR A 129 -12.04 -4.76 6.03
CA TYR A 129 -12.32 -6.09 5.52
C TYR A 129 -12.03 -7.17 6.57
N SER A 130 -10.89 -7.07 7.27
CA SER A 130 -10.54 -7.94 8.39
C SER A 130 -11.54 -7.84 9.54
N ASN A 131 -12.00 -6.63 9.90
CA ASN A 131 -12.98 -6.43 10.97
C ASN A 131 -14.38 -6.95 10.59
N HIS A 132 -14.74 -6.91 9.30
CA HIS A 132 -15.98 -7.49 8.80
C HIS A 132 -15.97 -9.02 8.88
N LEU A 133 -14.82 -9.65 8.60
CA LEU A 133 -14.61 -11.10 8.66
C LEU A 133 -14.52 -11.68 10.08
N ARG A 134 -14.26 -10.86 11.10
CA ARG A 134 -14.36 -11.33 12.49
C ARG A 134 -15.79 -11.77 12.77
N SER A 135 -15.96 -12.92 13.44
CA SER A 135 -17.26 -13.35 13.94
C SER A 135 -17.86 -12.24 14.80
N ARG A 136 -19.17 -12.03 14.68
CA ARG A 136 -19.90 -11.57 15.85
C ARG A 136 -19.86 -12.78 16.75
N ASP A 137 -19.06 -12.75 17.81
CA ASP A 137 -19.30 -13.66 18.92
C ASP A 137 -20.72 -13.31 19.39
N GLU A 138 -21.66 -14.16 19.03
CA GLU A 138 -22.93 -14.21 19.71
C GLU A 138 -22.63 -14.77 21.10
N GLN A 139 -22.99 -13.96 22.10
CA GLN A 139 -23.04 -14.19 23.55
C GLN A 139 -21.89 -13.58 24.36
#